data_AF-A0A920MBP2-F1
#
_entry.id   AF-A0A920MBP2-F1
#
_cell.length_a   1.000
_cell.length_b   1.000
_cell.length_c   1.000
_cell.angle_alpha   90.00
_cell.angle_beta   90.00
_cell.angle_gamma   90.00
#
_symmetry.space_group_name_H-M   'P 1'
#
loop_
_entity.id
_entity.type
_entity.pdbx_description
1 polymer ?
#
loop_
_entity_poly.entity_id
_entity_poly.type
_entity_poly.pdbx_seq_one_letter_code
_entity_poly.pdbx_strand_id
1 'polypeptide(L)'
;MRETSIRHKVYATFMAKPMEDQPGSSLHIHQSILDVENQKNIFSNQRGQDSKKLRHFIGGLQKYLPLAMPMLGPNVNSYRRLVPDNSAPINVHWGHDNRTTGFRIPISEKQNRRVENRIAGADANPYLAFATSLGCGLQGIIEKIEPTPPVKGSAYEHDFASQEAWRKP
;
A
#
# COMPACT_ATOMS: atom_id res chain seq x y z
N MET A 1 -21.59 -6.97 6.11
CA MET A 1 -20.81 -8.21 6.34
C MET A 1 -21.11 -8.81 7.71
N ARG A 2 -20.77 -8.19 8.84
CA ARG A 2 -21.01 -8.77 10.18
C ARG A 2 -22.47 -9.18 10.43
N GLU A 3 -23.43 -8.30 10.16
CA GLU A 3 -24.87 -8.59 10.33
C GLU A 3 -25.32 -9.80 9.50
N THR A 4 -24.90 -9.86 8.24
CA THR A 4 -25.19 -10.99 7.34
C THR A 4 -24.59 -12.29 7.90
N SER A 5 -23.33 -12.26 8.34
CA SER A 5 -22.65 -13.43 8.90
C SER A 5 -23.38 -14.01 10.11
N ILE A 6 -23.85 -13.15 11.03
CA ILE A 6 -24.64 -13.58 12.20
C ILE A 6 -25.92 -14.30 11.76
N ARG A 7 -26.65 -13.78 10.77
CA ARG A 7 -27.86 -14.43 10.22
C ARG A 7 -27.58 -15.81 9.63
N HIS A 8 -26.37 -16.03 9.12
CA HIS A 8 -25.92 -17.33 8.59
C HIS A 8 -25.14 -18.18 9.60
N LYS A 9 -25.17 -17.82 10.90
CA LYS A 9 -24.50 -18.57 11.99
C LYS A 9 -22.98 -18.71 11.80
N VAL A 10 -22.34 -17.71 11.19
CA VAL A 10 -20.88 -17.61 11.04
C VAL A 10 -20.36 -16.29 11.61
N TYR A 11 -19.08 -16.24 12.00
CA TYR A 11 -18.48 -15.03 12.56
C TYR A 11 -17.48 -14.39 11.58
N ALA A 12 -17.80 -13.20 11.08
CA ALA A 12 -16.88 -12.41 10.28
C ALA A 12 -15.99 -11.53 11.17
N THR A 13 -14.68 -11.72 11.05
CA THR A 13 -13.66 -10.90 11.70
C THR A 13 -12.88 -10.10 10.66
N PHE A 14 -12.42 -8.92 11.05
CA PHE A 14 -11.54 -8.05 10.25
C PHE A 14 -10.17 -7.89 10.91
N MET A 15 -9.87 -8.77 11.87
CA MET A 15 -8.55 -8.86 12.47
C MET A 15 -7.50 -9.13 11.38
N ALA A 16 -6.38 -8.41 11.41
CA ALA A 16 -5.35 -8.52 10.36
C ALA A 16 -4.77 -9.93 10.19
N LYS A 17 -4.69 -10.71 11.28
CA LYS A 17 -4.10 -12.06 11.32
C LYS A 17 -4.84 -12.89 12.37
N PRO A 18 -6.01 -13.47 12.06
CA PRO A 18 -6.82 -14.20 13.03
C PRO A 18 -6.29 -15.60 13.32
N MET A 19 -5.63 -16.22 12.35
CA MET A 19 -5.03 -17.55 12.43
C MET A 19 -3.56 -17.45 12.03
N GLU A 20 -2.68 -18.12 12.77
CA GLU A 20 -1.22 -17.99 12.63
C GLU A 20 -0.70 -18.57 11.30
N ASP A 21 -1.23 -19.71 10.92
CA ASP A 21 -0.84 -20.52 9.75
C ASP A 21 -1.61 -20.14 8.47
N GLN A 22 -2.68 -19.33 8.57
CA GLN A 22 -3.51 -18.94 7.42
C GLN A 22 -3.22 -17.51 6.92
N PRO A 23 -3.53 -17.16 5.66
CA PRO A 23 -3.38 -15.79 5.18
C PRO A 23 -4.12 -14.75 6.04
N GLY A 24 -3.52 -13.57 6.20
CA GLY A 24 -4.13 -12.47 6.94
C GLY A 24 -5.19 -11.70 6.14
N SER A 25 -5.94 -10.84 6.82
CA SER A 25 -6.90 -9.92 6.21
C SER A 25 -6.27 -8.53 6.02
N SER A 26 -6.41 -7.96 4.83
CA SER A 26 -5.83 -6.66 4.45
C SER A 26 -6.89 -5.66 4.01
N LEU A 27 -6.48 -4.39 4.01
CA LEU A 27 -7.18 -3.29 3.37
C LEU A 27 -6.27 -2.75 2.27
N HIS A 28 -6.37 -3.28 1.04
CA HIS A 28 -5.63 -2.69 -0.07
C HIS A 28 -6.26 -1.35 -0.47
N ILE A 29 -5.45 -0.32 -0.50
CA ILE A 29 -5.87 1.05 -0.78
C ILE A 29 -5.45 1.39 -2.21
N HIS A 30 -6.44 1.49 -3.10
CA HIS A 30 -6.21 1.96 -4.46
C HIS A 30 -6.41 3.48 -4.52
N GLN A 31 -5.38 4.22 -4.90
CA GLN A 31 -5.41 5.68 -4.99
C GLN A 31 -4.98 6.18 -6.37
N SER A 32 -5.77 7.09 -6.91
CA SER A 32 -5.46 7.95 -8.05
C SER A 32 -5.84 9.39 -7.68
N ILE A 33 -5.22 10.36 -8.36
CA ILE A 33 -5.53 11.78 -8.15
C ILE A 33 -5.94 12.36 -9.50
N LEU A 34 -7.08 13.05 -9.53
CA LEU A 34 -7.58 13.76 -10.69
C LEU A 34 -7.26 15.24 -10.56
N ASP A 35 -6.86 15.85 -11.67
CA ASP A 35 -6.78 17.30 -11.79
C ASP A 35 -8.19 17.90 -11.74
N VAL A 36 -8.40 18.92 -10.92
CA VAL A 36 -9.75 19.47 -10.69
C VAL A 36 -10.30 20.17 -11.94
N GLU A 37 -9.44 20.84 -12.71
CA GLU A 37 -9.86 21.66 -13.85
C GLU A 37 -10.26 20.80 -15.05
N ASN A 38 -9.43 19.81 -15.38
CA ASN A 38 -9.63 19.00 -16.59
C ASN A 38 -10.04 17.55 -16.32
N GLN A 39 -10.20 17.16 -15.04
CA GLN A 39 -10.61 15.82 -14.59
C GLN A 39 -9.69 14.68 -15.08
N LYS A 40 -8.46 15.00 -15.52
CA LYS A 40 -7.50 13.99 -15.98
C LYS A 40 -6.75 13.40 -14.81
N ASN A 41 -6.53 12.09 -14.87
CA ASN A 41 -5.71 11.37 -13.93
C ASN A 41 -4.25 11.83 -14.03
N ILE A 42 -3.73 12.44 -12.96
CA ILE A 42 -2.39 13.03 -12.94
C ILE A 42 -1.29 11.98 -12.88
N PHE A 43 -1.63 10.71 -12.63
CA PHE A 43 -0.66 9.62 -12.59
C PHE A 43 -0.25 9.12 -13.98
N SER A 44 -0.99 9.46 -15.03
CA SER A 44 -0.61 9.18 -16.41
C SER A 44 -0.14 10.44 -17.16
N ASN A 45 0.89 10.28 -17.99
CA ASN A 45 1.28 11.33 -18.92
C ASN A 45 0.41 11.28 -20.20
N GLN A 46 0.60 12.25 -21.12
CA GLN A 46 -0.19 12.34 -22.36
C GLN A 46 -0.06 11.10 -23.26
N ARG A 47 1.06 10.36 -23.16
CA ARG A 47 1.31 9.11 -23.89
C ARG A 47 0.76 7.86 -23.18
N GLY A 48 0.08 8.03 -22.04
CA GLY A 48 -0.46 6.91 -21.25
C GLY A 48 0.62 6.15 -20.46
N GLN A 49 1.81 6.71 -20.27
CA GLN A 49 2.87 6.15 -19.44
C GLN A 49 2.84 6.78 -18.04
N ASP A 50 3.72 6.32 -17.14
CA ASP A 50 3.84 6.87 -15.79
C ASP A 50 4.22 8.34 -15.88
N SER A 51 3.49 9.18 -15.15
CA SER A 51 3.86 10.58 -14.98
C SER A 51 4.97 10.72 -13.93
N LYS A 52 5.63 11.89 -13.92
CA LYS A 52 6.51 12.27 -12.80
C LYS A 52 5.74 12.31 -11.47
N LYS A 53 4.49 12.79 -11.47
CA LYS A 53 3.65 12.87 -10.27
C LYS A 53 3.38 11.50 -9.66
N LEU A 54 3.15 10.46 -10.48
CA LEU A 54 3.04 9.09 -10.00
C LEU A 54 4.33 8.62 -9.33
N ARG A 55 5.48 8.81 -10.01
CA ARG A 55 6.78 8.44 -9.44
C ARG A 55 7.02 9.14 -8.11
N HIS A 56 6.77 10.45 -8.04
CA HIS A 56 6.93 11.24 -6.82
C HIS A 56 5.97 10.83 -5.70
N PHE A 57 4.73 10.47 -6.05
CA PHE A 57 3.78 9.91 -5.09
C PHE A 57 4.30 8.61 -4.47
N ILE A 58 4.86 7.72 -5.29
CA ILE A 58 5.48 6.48 -4.80
C ILE A 58 6.71 6.79 -3.94
N GLY A 59 7.57 7.73 -4.34
CA GLY A 59 8.74 8.13 -3.55
C GLY A 59 8.36 8.66 -2.16
N GLY A 60 7.27 9.44 -2.09
CA GLY A 60 6.68 9.89 -0.82
C GLY A 60 6.17 8.75 0.04
N LEU A 61 5.45 7.79 -0.54
CA LEU A 61 5.02 6.59 0.16
C LEU A 61 6.22 5.79 0.69
N GLN A 62 7.28 5.61 -0.10
CA GLN A 62 8.48 4.89 0.34
C GLN A 62 9.16 5.55 1.54
N LYS A 63 9.25 6.89 1.53
CA LYS A 63 9.92 7.66 2.59
C LYS A 63 9.09 7.77 3.87
N TYR A 64 7.82 8.13 3.75
CA TYR A 64 7.02 8.57 4.90
C TYR A 64 6.12 7.49 5.48
N LEU A 65 5.66 6.54 4.67
CA LEU A 65 4.72 5.53 5.15
C LEU A 65 5.29 4.63 6.27
N PRO A 66 6.59 4.24 6.27
CA PRO A 66 7.20 3.52 7.39
C PRO A 66 7.06 4.26 8.73
N LEU A 67 7.18 5.60 8.71
CA LEU A 67 7.07 6.45 9.90
C LEU A 67 5.63 6.59 10.40
N ALA A 68 4.64 6.32 9.54
CA ALA A 68 3.22 6.42 9.83
C ALA A 68 2.52 5.06 9.97
N MET A 69 3.28 3.98 10.14
CA MET A 69 2.76 2.62 10.24
C MET A 69 1.65 2.40 11.29
N PRO A 70 1.66 3.06 12.48
CA PRO A 70 0.56 2.93 13.44
C PRO A 70 -0.82 3.31 12.87
N MET A 71 -0.88 4.12 11.80
CA MET A 71 -2.13 4.47 11.13
C MET A 71 -2.64 3.36 10.19
N LEU A 72 -1.77 2.45 9.76
CA LEU A 72 -2.05 1.34 8.83
C LEU A 72 -2.17 -0.01 9.54
N GLY A 73 -1.50 -0.16 10.68
CA GLY A 73 -1.53 -1.34 11.54
C GLY A 73 -1.62 -0.90 12.99
N PRO A 74 -2.81 -0.56 13.50
CA PRO A 74 -2.96 0.06 14.81
C PRO A 74 -2.83 -0.93 15.99
N ASN A 75 -2.83 -2.24 15.73
CA ASN A 75 -2.81 -3.25 16.78
C ASN A 75 -1.53 -4.09 16.71
N VAL A 76 -1.12 -4.67 17.84
CA VAL A 76 -0.02 -5.67 17.88
C VAL A 76 -0.28 -6.80 16.87
N ASN A 77 -1.55 -7.21 16.73
CA ASN A 77 -1.95 -8.25 15.78
C ASN A 77 -1.74 -7.85 14.31
N SER A 78 -1.75 -6.56 13.97
CA SER A 78 -1.49 -6.08 12.62
C SER A 78 -0.09 -6.47 12.14
N TYR A 79 0.90 -6.44 13.04
CA TYR A 79 2.29 -6.77 12.73
C TYR A 79 2.54 -8.27 12.56
N ARG A 80 1.70 -9.14 13.14
CA ARG A 80 1.74 -10.60 12.88
C ARG A 80 1.40 -10.95 11.43
N ARG A 81 0.77 -10.02 10.68
CA ARG A 81 0.53 -10.14 9.23
C ARG A 81 1.79 -9.87 8.43
N LEU A 82 2.68 -9.02 8.92
CA LEU A 82 3.85 -8.51 8.20
C LEU A 82 5.06 -9.42 8.42
N VAL A 83 4.97 -10.66 7.93
CA VAL A 83 6.05 -11.66 8.00
C VAL A 83 6.50 -12.10 6.60
N PRO A 84 7.77 -12.50 6.42
CA PRO A 84 8.26 -13.08 5.17
C PRO A 84 7.44 -14.30 4.73
N ASP A 85 7.51 -14.63 3.43
CA ASP A 85 6.90 -15.83 2.82
C ASP A 85 5.38 -15.97 3.01
N ASN A 86 4.70 -14.87 3.34
CA ASN A 86 3.25 -14.76 3.35
C ASN A 86 2.79 -13.80 2.25
N SER A 87 1.50 -13.86 1.88
CA SER A 87 0.88 -13.01 0.85
C SER A 87 0.88 -11.50 1.18
N ALA A 88 1.31 -11.12 2.38
CA ALA A 88 1.42 -9.74 2.83
C ALA A 88 2.79 -9.16 2.45
N PRO A 89 2.84 -7.95 1.87
CA PRO A 89 4.12 -7.30 1.63
C PRO A 89 4.69 -6.78 2.95
N ILE A 90 6.01 -6.96 3.11
CA ILE A 90 6.80 -6.50 4.26
C ILE A 90 7.83 -5.43 3.87
N ASN A 91 7.67 -4.87 2.68
CA ASN A 91 8.58 -3.91 2.08
C ASN A 91 7.80 -2.68 1.59
N VAL A 92 8.53 -1.59 1.35
CA VAL A 92 8.03 -0.42 0.63
C VAL A 92 8.50 -0.41 -0.83
N HIS A 93 8.88 -1.56 -1.39
CA HIS A 93 9.22 -1.64 -2.81
C HIS A 93 7.98 -1.39 -3.67
N TRP A 94 8.20 -1.10 -4.95
CA TRP A 94 7.12 -0.92 -5.91
C TRP A 94 7.39 -1.60 -7.25
N GLY A 95 6.34 -1.87 -8.01
CA GLY A 95 6.47 -2.45 -9.35
C GLY A 95 5.15 -2.53 -10.12
N HIS A 96 5.26 -2.68 -11.43
CA HIS A 96 4.10 -2.87 -12.32
C HIS A 96 3.58 -4.30 -12.20
N ASP A 97 2.30 -4.42 -11.86
CA ASP A 97 1.61 -5.68 -11.58
C ASP A 97 2.35 -6.66 -10.64
N ASN A 98 3.30 -6.15 -9.85
CA ASN A 98 4.11 -6.96 -8.98
C ASN A 98 3.38 -7.19 -7.64
N ARG A 99 2.97 -8.44 -7.39
CA ARG A 99 2.26 -8.82 -6.15
C ARG A 99 3.18 -9.13 -4.97
N THR A 100 4.49 -8.94 -5.10
CA THR A 100 5.45 -9.07 -3.99
C THR A 100 5.81 -7.73 -3.35
N THR A 101 5.44 -6.61 -3.99
CA THR A 101 5.76 -5.25 -3.55
C THR A 101 4.68 -4.66 -2.64
N GLY A 102 5.08 -3.78 -1.71
CA GLY A 102 4.16 -3.00 -0.88
C GLY A 102 3.27 -2.05 -1.69
N PHE A 103 3.83 -1.49 -2.77
CA PHE A 103 3.12 -0.63 -3.70
C PHE A 103 3.06 -1.28 -5.09
N ARG A 104 1.87 -1.64 -5.55
CA ARG A 104 1.67 -2.21 -6.88
C ARG A 104 1.05 -1.18 -7.81
N ILE A 105 1.48 -1.14 -9.07
CA ILE A 105 0.81 -0.39 -10.14
C ILE A 105 0.05 -1.39 -11.01
N PRO A 106 -1.28 -1.56 -10.84
CA PRO A 106 -2.04 -2.53 -11.62
C PRO A 106 -2.08 -2.18 -13.11
N ILE A 107 -2.14 -3.20 -13.97
CA ILE A 107 -2.40 -3.03 -15.39
C ILE A 107 -3.74 -2.30 -15.56
N SER A 108 -3.71 -1.17 -16.24
CA SER A 108 -4.86 -0.30 -16.40
C SER A 108 -4.65 0.71 -17.53
N GLU A 109 -5.77 1.17 -18.09
CA GLU A 109 -5.78 2.32 -18.99
C GLU A 109 -5.41 3.61 -18.25
N LYS A 110 -5.00 4.64 -19.01
CA LYS A 110 -4.48 5.91 -18.47
C LYS A 110 -5.40 6.57 -17.44
N GLN A 111 -6.71 6.52 -17.63
CA GLN A 111 -7.69 7.12 -16.73
C GLN A 111 -7.82 6.35 -15.40
N ASN A 112 -7.50 5.05 -15.41
CA ASN A 112 -7.63 4.15 -14.26
C ASN A 112 -6.28 3.86 -13.57
N ARG A 113 -5.20 4.56 -13.96
CA ARG A 113 -3.87 4.40 -13.36
C ARG A 113 -3.89 4.77 -11.89
N ARG A 114 -3.40 3.87 -11.05
CA ARG A 114 -3.46 4.01 -9.59
C ARG A 114 -2.33 3.27 -8.91
N VAL A 115 -1.97 3.74 -7.73
CA VAL A 115 -1.15 2.97 -6.79
C VAL A 115 -2.08 2.12 -5.95
N GLU A 116 -1.76 0.84 -5.83
CA GLU A 116 -2.33 -0.04 -4.81
C GLU A 116 -1.33 -0.14 -3.64
N ASN A 117 -1.66 0.48 -2.52
CA ASN A 117 -0.95 0.32 -1.26
C ASN A 117 -1.51 -0.91 -0.52
N ARG A 118 -0.65 -1.90 -0.28
CA ARG A 118 -1.03 -3.24 0.19
C ARG A 118 -0.64 -3.50 1.65
N ILE A 119 -0.20 -2.46 2.36
CA ILE A 119 0.39 -2.57 3.69
C ILE A 119 -0.68 -2.55 4.80
N ALA A 120 -1.78 -1.80 4.62
CA ALA A 120 -2.80 -1.68 5.68
C ALA A 120 -3.50 -3.01 6.00
N GLY A 121 -3.71 -3.25 7.29
CA GLY A 121 -4.53 -4.35 7.79
C GLY A 121 -6.03 -4.04 7.65
N ALA A 122 -6.86 -5.08 7.61
CA ALA A 122 -8.32 -4.92 7.63
C ALA A 122 -8.84 -4.30 8.95
N ASP A 123 -8.00 -4.26 9.98
CA ASP A 123 -8.25 -3.68 11.30
C ASP A 123 -7.84 -2.21 11.41
N ALA A 124 -7.33 -1.61 10.32
CA ALA A 124 -7.01 -0.19 10.27
C ALA A 124 -8.28 0.68 10.32
N ASN A 125 -8.17 1.85 10.95
CA ASN A 125 -9.19 2.89 10.79
C ASN A 125 -9.12 3.40 9.34
N PRO A 126 -10.18 3.24 8.53
CA PRO A 126 -10.11 3.56 7.10
C PRO A 126 -9.84 5.05 6.85
N TYR A 127 -10.36 5.95 7.69
CA TYR A 127 -10.13 7.39 7.54
C TYR A 127 -8.64 7.73 7.72
N LEU A 128 -8.02 7.20 8.78
CA LEU A 128 -6.61 7.43 9.06
C LEU A 128 -5.72 6.75 8.02
N ALA A 129 -6.05 5.54 7.58
CA ALA A 129 -5.30 4.82 6.56
C ALA A 129 -5.32 5.55 5.21
N PHE A 130 -6.49 6.05 4.79
CA PHE A 130 -6.63 6.81 3.55
C PHE A 130 -5.91 8.15 3.61
N ALA A 131 -6.09 8.90 4.70
CA ALA A 131 -5.44 10.19 4.91
C ALA A 131 -3.91 10.04 4.97
N THR A 132 -3.41 9.02 5.66
CA THR A 132 -1.97 8.72 5.75
C THR A 132 -1.40 8.37 4.38
N SER A 133 -2.02 7.44 3.65
CA SER A 133 -1.55 7.04 2.31
C SER A 133 -1.56 8.22 1.34
N LEU A 134 -2.61 9.06 1.37
CA LEU A 134 -2.68 10.27 0.56
C LEU A 134 -1.62 11.30 0.97
N GLY A 135 -1.49 11.57 2.27
CA GLY A 135 -0.57 12.56 2.81
C GLY A 135 0.90 12.22 2.52
N CYS A 136 1.31 10.97 2.76
CA CYS A 136 2.66 10.50 2.43
C CYS A 136 2.98 10.66 0.94
N GLY A 137 2.06 10.24 0.06
CA GLY A 137 2.27 10.37 -1.38
C GLY A 137 2.22 11.82 -1.88
N LEU A 138 1.31 12.65 -1.33
CA LEU A 138 1.23 14.08 -1.67
C LEU A 138 2.53 14.80 -1.27
N GLN A 139 3.07 14.52 -0.09
CA GLN A 139 4.34 15.08 0.35
C GLN A 139 5.48 14.71 -0.60
N GLY A 140 5.48 13.48 -1.14
CA GLY A 140 6.41 13.06 -2.18
C GLY A 140 6.32 13.88 -3.47
N ILE A 141 5.09 14.20 -3.92
CA ILE A 141 4.86 15.08 -5.07
C ILE A 141 5.41 16.49 -4.82
N ILE A 142 5.16 17.05 -3.63
CA ILE A 142 5.62 18.40 -3.24
C ILE A 142 7.15 18.47 -3.23
N GLU A 143 7.80 17.50 -2.59
CA GLU A 143 9.26 17.42 -2.48
C GLU A 143 9.95 16.85 -3.74
N LYS A 144 9.19 16.37 -4.73
CA LYS A 144 9.68 15.71 -5.95
C LYS A 144 10.59 14.51 -5.66
N ILE A 145 10.20 13.69 -4.68
CA ILE A 145 11.00 12.56 -4.20
C ILE A 145 11.00 11.45 -5.25
N GLU A 146 12.15 11.12 -5.80
CA GLU A 146 12.26 10.01 -6.74
C GLU A 146 12.15 8.67 -5.99
N PRO A 147 11.32 7.72 -6.47
CA PRO A 147 11.26 6.39 -5.88
C PRO A 147 12.49 5.58 -6.29
N THR A 148 12.73 4.47 -5.59
CA THR A 148 13.69 3.46 -6.05
C THR A 148 13.31 2.91 -7.43
N PRO A 149 14.22 2.26 -8.17
CA PRO A 149 13.84 1.56 -9.39
C PRO A 149 12.70 0.55 -9.14
N PRO A 150 11.74 0.40 -10.06
CA PRO A 150 10.67 -0.58 -9.89
C PRO A 150 11.27 -1.99 -9.87
N VAL A 151 10.85 -2.81 -8.92
CA VAL A 151 11.31 -4.19 -8.77
C VAL A 151 10.79 -5.04 -9.94
N LYS A 152 11.74 -5.69 -10.61
CA LYS A 152 11.49 -6.78 -11.56
C LYS A 152 11.73 -8.10 -10.84
N GLY A 153 10.85 -9.07 -11.02
CA GLY A 153 10.94 -10.33 -10.27
C GLY A 153 10.37 -10.22 -8.84
N SER A 154 10.90 -11.01 -7.91
CA SER A 154 10.39 -11.11 -6.55
C SER A 154 11.00 -10.05 -5.63
N ALA A 155 10.17 -9.22 -5.00
CA ALA A 155 10.61 -8.23 -4.01
C ALA A 155 11.07 -8.88 -2.68
N TYR A 156 10.85 -10.18 -2.49
CA TYR A 156 11.38 -10.93 -1.34
C TYR A 156 12.88 -11.22 -1.48
N GLU A 157 13.45 -11.11 -2.68
CA GLU A 157 14.88 -11.31 -2.96
C GLU A 157 15.71 -10.02 -2.74
N HIS A 158 15.04 -8.90 -2.48
CA HIS A 158 15.67 -7.61 -2.22
C HIS A 158 15.70 -7.32 -0.72
N ASP A 159 16.71 -6.56 -0.28
CA ASP A 159 16.77 -6.08 1.09
C ASP A 159 15.45 -5.43 1.49
N PHE A 160 14.93 -5.87 2.63
CA PHE A 160 13.73 -5.31 3.19
C PHE A 160 14.07 -3.91 3.69
N ALA A 161 13.55 -2.87 3.05
CA ALA A 161 13.67 -1.50 3.55
C ALA A 161 13.14 -1.34 5.00
N SER A 162 12.35 -2.31 5.49
CA SER A 162 11.89 -2.40 6.87
C SER A 162 12.96 -2.99 7.82
N GLN A 163 13.89 -3.84 7.37
CA GLN A 163 14.80 -4.54 8.29
C GLN A 163 15.78 -3.62 9.03
N GLU A 164 16.19 -2.48 8.47
CA GLU A 164 17.02 -1.51 9.20
C GLU A 164 16.23 -0.66 10.21
N ALA A 165 14.92 -0.44 9.98
CA ALA A 165 14.10 0.43 10.81
C ALA A 165 13.53 -0.26 12.06
N TRP A 166 13.34 -1.58 12.04
CA TRP A 166 12.68 -2.32 13.14
C TRP A 166 13.63 -3.15 14.02
N ARG A 167 14.94 -3.21 13.70
CA ARG A 167 15.93 -4.06 14.41
C ARG A 167 16.96 -3.31 15.25
N LYS A 168 16.97 -1.98 15.30
CA LYS A 168 17.87 -1.28 16.22
C LYS A 168 17.22 -1.19 17.60
N PRO A 169 17.86 -1.74 18.66
CA PRO A 169 17.38 -1.60 20.04
C PRO A 169 17.34 -0.13 20.49
#